data_AF-A0A212EI42-F1
#
_entry.id   AF-A0A212EI42-F1
#
_cell.length_a   1.000
_cell.length_b   1.000
_cell.length_c   1.000
_cell.angle_alpha   90.00
_cell.angle_beta   90.00
_cell.angle_gamma   90.00
#
_symmetry.space_group_name_H-M   'P 1'
#
loop_
_entity.id
_entity.type
_entity.pdbx_description
1 polymer ?
#
loop_
_entity_poly.entity_id
_entity_poly.type
_entity_poly.pdbx_seq_one_letter_code
_entity_poly.pdbx_strand_id
1 'polypeptide(L)'
;MCSKEAEFKSVLFALCYFHAVVAERRKFGPQGWNRVYPFNFGDLTICVYVLYNYLEANPRVPWEDLRYLFGEIMYGGHITDDWDRRLCRTFLLEYMQPELVDGELTLAPGFISPPNSDYAGYHQYIDDFLPDETPYLYGLHPNAEIGYLTTVSQRLFKVVFEMQPRDAGAQAGGGASKEEIVRYILDDIMDRVPEPFNLVELMGKVEELTPYTIVALQECERMNRLMGEIRRSLKELELGLKGELTISSDMEKLMESLFMDHVPASWSNLAYPSLLGLAAWFSDLCLRLTELENWSGDFNLPPAVWLAGFFNPQSFLTAIMQQTARKNEWPLDKMCLNCDVTKKNRGDFNAPPREGANIHGLYMEGARWDTATGGIVESNMMDLFPMMPVIYIKAVTQDKQDTKNVYECPVYKIRMRGPTFVWTFNLKTKYKPTRWTLAGVALLLGV
;
A
#
# COMPACT_ATOMS: atom_id res chain seq x y z
N MET A 1 45.09 -0.51 -10.87
CA MET A 1 45.07 -0.62 -9.39
C MET A 1 44.67 0.76 -8.90
N CYS A 2 43.62 0.87 -8.09
CA CYS A 2 43.13 2.16 -7.61
C CYS A 2 44.15 2.75 -6.62
N SER A 3 44.39 4.06 -6.68
CA SER A 3 45.27 4.79 -5.76
C SER A 3 44.76 4.78 -4.31
N LYS A 4 43.47 4.50 -4.12
CA LYS A 4 42.76 4.37 -2.84
C LYS A 4 42.12 2.99 -2.70
N GLU A 5 42.96 1.97 -2.61
CA GLU A 5 42.53 0.58 -2.67
C GLU A 5 41.57 0.20 -1.54
N ALA A 6 41.82 0.67 -0.31
CA ALA A 6 40.99 0.34 0.85
C ALA A 6 39.57 0.92 0.70
N GLU A 7 39.47 2.21 0.37
CA GLU A 7 38.20 2.90 0.16
C GLU A 7 37.43 2.31 -1.03
N PHE A 8 38.12 2.03 -2.14
CA PHE A 8 37.50 1.41 -3.30
C PHE A 8 36.89 0.06 -2.96
N LYS A 9 37.63 -0.81 -2.25
CA LYS A 9 37.14 -2.15 -1.89
C LYS A 9 36.02 -2.13 -0.86
N SER A 10 36.08 -1.28 0.16
CA SER A 10 34.99 -1.14 1.14
C SER A 10 33.70 -0.67 0.47
N VAL A 11 33.79 0.35 -0.39
CA VAL A 11 32.62 0.86 -1.14
C VAL A 11 32.12 -0.18 -2.16
N LEU A 12 33.02 -0.88 -2.83
CA LEU A 12 32.65 -1.97 -3.75
C LEU A 12 31.88 -3.07 -3.03
N PHE A 13 32.32 -3.48 -1.84
CA PHE A 13 31.62 -4.50 -1.06
C PHE A 13 30.20 -4.03 -0.68
N ALA A 14 30.06 -2.80 -0.19
CA ALA A 14 28.75 -2.21 0.10
C ALA A 14 27.85 -2.12 -1.15
N LEU A 15 28.41 -1.84 -2.33
CA LEU A 15 27.67 -1.85 -3.59
C LEU A 15 27.22 -3.25 -4.02
N CYS A 16 28.06 -4.27 -3.81
CA CYS A 16 27.67 -5.65 -4.05
C CYS A 16 26.54 -6.08 -3.11
N TYR A 17 26.63 -5.72 -1.83
CA TYR A 17 25.57 -5.98 -0.85
C TYR A 17 24.29 -5.22 -1.21
N PHE A 18 24.39 -3.95 -1.56
CA PHE A 18 23.28 -3.14 -2.06
C PHE A 18 22.60 -3.80 -3.26
N HIS A 19 23.36 -4.22 -4.27
CA HIS A 19 22.85 -4.90 -5.46
C HIS A 19 22.07 -6.18 -5.10
N ALA A 20 22.65 -7.02 -4.24
CA ALA A 20 22.00 -8.24 -3.77
C ALA A 20 20.68 -7.94 -3.04
N VAL A 21 20.70 -6.94 -2.14
CA VAL A 21 19.51 -6.50 -1.40
C VAL A 21 18.43 -6.00 -2.33
N VAL A 22 18.72 -5.08 -3.26
CA VAL A 22 17.68 -4.53 -4.15
C VAL A 22 17.10 -5.57 -5.09
N ALA A 23 17.93 -6.52 -5.56
CA ALA A 23 17.51 -7.61 -6.43
C ALA A 23 16.61 -8.61 -5.69
N GLU A 24 17.00 -9.06 -4.50
CA GLU A 24 16.25 -10.07 -3.75
C GLU A 24 15.03 -9.51 -3.02
N ARG A 25 15.05 -8.23 -2.65
CA ARG A 25 13.91 -7.57 -1.98
C ARG A 25 12.61 -7.59 -2.80
N ARG A 26 12.68 -7.82 -4.12
CA ARG A 26 11.50 -8.05 -4.98
C ARG A 26 10.62 -9.22 -4.53
N LYS A 27 11.16 -10.19 -3.80
CA LYS A 27 10.41 -11.36 -3.30
C LYS A 27 9.28 -10.97 -2.34
N PHE A 28 9.41 -9.84 -1.65
CA PHE A 28 8.42 -9.35 -0.69
C PHE A 28 7.30 -8.51 -1.33
N GLY A 29 7.19 -8.50 -2.67
CA GLY A 29 6.14 -7.78 -3.38
C GLY A 29 6.12 -6.28 -3.04
N PRO A 30 4.92 -5.67 -2.89
CA PRO A 30 4.77 -4.24 -2.58
C PRO A 30 5.46 -3.73 -1.30
N GLN A 31 5.69 -4.59 -0.31
CA GLN A 31 6.46 -4.20 0.89
C GLN A 31 7.95 -4.04 0.59
N GLY A 32 8.45 -4.80 -0.39
CA GLY A 32 9.79 -4.70 -0.92
C GLY A 32 9.93 -3.51 -1.87
N TRP A 33 9.17 -3.54 -2.97
CA TRP A 33 9.11 -2.53 -4.03
C TRP A 33 7.67 -2.38 -4.53
N ASN A 34 7.19 -1.15 -4.72
CA ASN A 34 5.85 -0.91 -5.27
C ASN A 34 5.70 -1.47 -6.69
N ARG A 35 6.78 -1.52 -7.47
CA ARG A 35 6.84 -2.11 -8.82
C ARG A 35 8.01 -3.08 -8.97
N VAL A 36 7.94 -3.92 -10.00
CA VAL A 36 9.05 -4.83 -10.35
C VAL A 36 10.02 -4.10 -11.28
N TYR A 37 11.28 -4.00 -10.86
CA TYR A 37 12.35 -3.37 -11.62
C TYR A 37 13.39 -4.39 -12.13
N PRO A 38 13.88 -4.25 -13.37
CA PRO A 38 14.82 -5.21 -13.97
C PRO A 38 16.28 -4.86 -13.63
N PHE A 39 16.62 -4.76 -12.34
CA PHE A 39 18.01 -4.56 -11.92
C PHE A 39 18.88 -5.73 -12.40
N ASN A 40 20.02 -5.42 -13.01
CA ASN A 40 20.88 -6.42 -13.64
C ASN A 40 22.36 -6.20 -13.30
N PHE A 41 23.19 -7.19 -13.62
CA PHE A 41 24.64 -7.15 -13.33
C PHE A 41 25.39 -6.05 -14.10
N GLY A 42 24.84 -5.60 -15.25
CA GLY A 42 25.37 -4.46 -15.99
C GLY A 42 25.31 -3.17 -15.18
N ASP A 43 24.23 -2.96 -14.41
CA ASP A 43 24.08 -1.79 -13.54
C ASP A 43 25.19 -1.76 -12.48
N LEU A 44 25.44 -2.89 -11.82
CA LEU A 44 26.53 -3.04 -10.85
C LEU A 44 27.88 -2.77 -11.52
N THR A 45 28.15 -3.41 -12.66
CA THR A 45 29.41 -3.28 -13.39
C THR A 45 29.72 -1.82 -13.76
N ILE A 46 28.72 -1.08 -14.25
CA ILE A 46 28.90 0.35 -14.57
C ILE A 46 29.14 1.16 -13.28
N CYS A 47 28.43 0.88 -12.19
CA CYS A 47 28.68 1.54 -10.91
C CYS A 47 30.11 1.32 -10.41
N VAL A 48 30.70 0.13 -10.61
CA VAL A 48 32.11 -0.14 -10.27
C VAL A 48 33.07 0.73 -11.09
N TYR A 49 32.84 0.89 -12.40
CA TYR A 49 33.66 1.77 -13.23
C TYR A 49 33.53 3.24 -12.83
N VAL A 50 32.30 3.69 -12.53
CA VAL A 50 32.04 5.05 -12.04
C VAL A 50 32.75 5.28 -10.70
N LEU A 51 32.65 4.33 -9.76
CA LEU A 51 33.33 4.38 -8.48
C LEU A 51 34.85 4.55 -8.66
N TYR A 52 35.47 3.72 -9.50
CA TYR A 52 36.90 3.79 -9.79
C TYR A 52 37.29 5.18 -10.30
N ASN A 53 36.61 5.67 -11.34
CA ASN A 53 36.92 6.95 -11.96
C ASN A 53 36.75 8.13 -10.98
N TYR A 54 35.68 8.13 -10.18
CA TYR A 54 35.42 9.19 -9.20
C TYR A 54 36.42 9.19 -8.04
N LEU A 55 36.86 8.02 -7.59
CA LEU A 55 37.87 7.93 -6.52
C LEU A 55 39.26 8.37 -6.98
N GLU A 56 39.63 8.11 -8.24
CA GLU A 56 40.88 8.60 -8.83
C GLU A 56 40.85 10.12 -9.07
N ALA A 57 39.71 10.65 -9.50
CA ALA A 57 39.59 12.07 -9.86
C ALA A 57 39.54 13.02 -8.65
N ASN A 58 39.19 12.51 -7.47
CA ASN A 58 39.00 13.31 -6.27
C ASN A 58 40.04 12.97 -5.20
N PRO A 59 40.42 13.86 -4.27
CA PRO A 59 41.34 13.54 -3.18
C PRO A 59 40.66 12.78 -2.02
N ARG A 60 39.36 12.96 -1.81
CA ARG A 60 38.54 12.27 -0.78
C ARG A 60 37.38 11.54 -1.45
N VAL A 61 36.72 10.64 -0.71
CA VAL A 61 35.54 9.92 -1.21
C VAL A 61 34.37 10.91 -1.35
N PRO A 62 33.82 11.13 -2.56
CA PRO A 62 32.71 12.06 -2.78
C PRO A 62 31.37 11.37 -2.49
N TRP A 63 31.04 11.18 -1.20
CA TRP A 63 29.88 10.40 -0.78
C TRP A 63 28.54 10.88 -1.34
N GLU A 64 28.30 12.19 -1.39
CA GLU A 64 27.06 12.75 -1.95
C GLU A 64 26.92 12.47 -3.44
N ASP A 65 27.99 12.71 -4.21
CA ASP A 65 28.00 12.45 -5.65
C ASP A 65 27.80 10.97 -5.95
N LEU A 66 28.49 10.08 -5.24
CA LEU A 66 28.34 8.63 -5.45
C LEU A 66 26.92 8.16 -5.13
N ARG A 67 26.33 8.61 -4.00
CA ARG A 67 24.95 8.28 -3.65
C ARG A 67 23.96 8.80 -4.69
N TYR A 68 24.18 10.00 -5.22
CA TYR A 68 23.36 10.58 -6.28
C TYR A 68 23.50 9.79 -7.59
N LEU A 69 24.73 9.54 -8.06
CA LEU A 69 24.98 8.80 -9.30
C LEU A 69 24.35 7.40 -9.24
N PHE A 70 24.59 6.65 -8.16
CA PHE A 70 24.08 5.29 -8.04
C PHE A 70 22.56 5.27 -7.83
N GLY A 71 22.03 6.16 -6.99
CA GLY A 71 20.63 6.14 -6.58
C GLY A 71 19.66 6.83 -7.54
N GLU A 72 20.08 7.91 -8.19
CA GLU A 72 19.21 8.74 -9.04
C GLU A 72 19.38 8.44 -10.53
N ILE A 73 20.61 8.08 -10.94
CA ILE A 73 20.95 7.90 -12.36
C ILE A 73 21.04 6.43 -12.73
N MET A 74 21.88 5.66 -12.04
CA MET A 74 22.15 4.26 -12.39
C MET A 74 20.96 3.35 -12.05
N TYR A 75 20.74 3.08 -10.75
CA TYR A 75 19.57 2.30 -10.33
C TYR A 75 18.29 3.13 -10.42
N GLY A 76 18.36 4.42 -10.08
CA GLY A 76 17.24 5.34 -10.17
C GLY A 76 16.68 5.53 -11.58
N GLY A 77 17.49 5.30 -12.62
CA GLY A 77 17.03 5.34 -14.02
C GLY A 77 16.00 4.26 -14.36
N HIS A 78 16.00 3.13 -13.64
CA HIS A 78 15.00 2.06 -13.78
C HIS A 78 13.73 2.32 -12.99
N ILE A 79 13.81 3.15 -11.94
CA ILE A 79 12.76 3.32 -10.94
C ILE A 79 11.79 4.42 -11.38
N THR A 80 10.53 4.02 -11.57
CA THR A 80 9.45 4.92 -12.04
C THR A 80 8.51 5.41 -10.94
N ASP A 81 8.57 4.83 -9.74
CA ASP A 81 7.73 5.21 -8.60
C ASP A 81 8.53 6.05 -7.61
N ASP A 82 7.99 7.19 -7.16
CA ASP A 82 8.72 8.13 -6.32
C ASP A 82 9.04 7.56 -4.93
N TRP A 83 8.17 6.70 -4.38
CA TRP A 83 8.41 6.06 -3.09
C TRP A 83 9.49 5.00 -3.18
N ASP A 84 9.51 4.23 -4.27
CA ASP A 84 10.60 3.31 -4.58
C ASP A 84 11.92 4.08 -4.82
N ARG A 85 11.86 5.25 -5.45
CA ARG A 85 13.03 6.10 -5.66
C ARG A 85 13.56 6.65 -4.33
N ARG A 86 12.67 7.00 -3.39
CA ARG A 86 13.04 7.35 -2.01
C ARG A 86 13.67 6.17 -1.27
N LEU A 87 13.14 4.95 -1.45
CA LEU A 87 13.69 3.73 -0.85
C LEU A 87 15.12 3.46 -1.34
N CYS A 88 15.33 3.50 -2.66
CA CYS A 88 16.66 3.31 -3.28
C CYS A 88 17.71 4.30 -2.74
N ARG A 89 17.36 5.59 -2.69
CA ARG A 89 18.21 6.62 -2.09
C ARG A 89 18.51 6.34 -0.62
N THR A 90 17.52 5.85 0.12
CA THR A 90 17.67 5.56 1.55
C THR A 90 18.62 4.40 1.80
N PHE A 91 18.59 3.35 0.97
CA PHE A 91 19.58 2.28 1.04
C PHE A 91 21.00 2.80 0.87
N LEU A 92 21.24 3.61 -0.18
CA LEU A 92 22.56 4.19 -0.42
C LEU A 92 22.95 5.21 0.66
N LEU A 93 21.99 5.92 1.23
CA LEU A 93 22.21 6.77 2.39
C LEU A 93 22.72 5.93 3.57
N GLU A 94 22.09 4.80 3.92
CA GLU A 94 22.53 4.02 5.08
C GLU A 94 23.77 3.16 4.80
N TYR A 95 23.98 2.68 3.57
CA TYR A 95 25.11 1.80 3.22
C TYR A 95 26.39 2.53 2.81
N MET A 96 26.31 3.80 2.37
CA MET A 96 27.46 4.58 1.92
C MET A 96 27.73 5.75 2.85
N GLN A 97 28.27 5.42 4.02
CA GLN A 97 28.65 6.37 5.06
C GLN A 97 30.17 6.35 5.29
N PRO A 98 30.77 7.43 5.82
CA PRO A 98 32.20 7.49 6.13
C PRO A 98 32.71 6.29 6.97
N GLU A 99 31.90 5.83 7.92
CA GLU A 99 32.15 4.70 8.83
C GLU A 99 32.38 3.37 8.09
N LEU A 100 32.02 3.30 6.80
CA LEU A 100 32.30 2.15 5.94
C LEU A 100 33.81 1.95 5.73
N VAL A 101 34.56 3.04 5.61
CA VAL A 101 36.02 3.00 5.43
C VAL A 101 36.71 2.64 6.75
N ASP A 102 36.11 3.03 7.88
CA ASP A 102 36.61 2.73 9.22
C ASP A 102 36.31 1.28 9.65
N GLY A 103 35.49 0.55 8.90
CA GLY A 103 35.12 -0.84 9.18
C GLY A 103 34.11 -1.00 10.32
N GLU A 104 33.43 0.09 10.70
CA GLU A 104 32.46 0.12 11.81
C GLU A 104 31.01 0.06 11.32
N LEU A 105 30.77 0.27 10.01
CA LEU A 105 29.43 0.24 9.46
C LEU A 105 28.83 -1.17 9.49
N THR A 106 27.63 -1.26 10.06
CA THR A 106 26.81 -2.47 10.05
C THR A 106 25.87 -2.46 8.84
N LEU A 107 26.03 -3.39 7.90
CA LEU A 107 25.21 -3.51 6.68
C LEU A 107 23.85 -4.15 6.96
N ALA A 108 23.82 -5.10 7.90
CA ALA A 108 22.60 -5.70 8.44
C ALA A 108 22.82 -6.14 9.88
N PRO A 109 21.77 -6.37 10.69
CA PRO A 109 21.93 -6.85 12.06
C PRO A 109 22.83 -8.10 12.13
N GLY A 110 23.97 -7.99 12.80
CA GLY A 110 24.97 -9.07 12.89
C GLY A 110 25.96 -9.17 11.74
N PHE A 111 25.88 -8.29 10.74
CA PHE A 111 26.77 -8.28 9.57
C PHE A 111 27.45 -6.91 9.40
N ILE A 112 28.72 -6.85 9.78
CA ILE A 112 29.56 -5.65 9.70
C ILE A 112 30.26 -5.62 8.33
N SER A 113 30.63 -4.45 7.84
CA SER A 113 31.47 -4.35 6.64
C SER A 113 32.81 -5.07 6.85
N PRO A 114 33.26 -5.91 5.90
CA PRO A 114 34.52 -6.62 6.03
C PRO A 114 35.71 -5.66 6.02
N PRO A 115 36.82 -6.04 6.69
CA PRO A 115 38.09 -5.35 6.51
C PRO A 115 38.62 -5.51 5.07
N ASN A 116 39.59 -4.68 4.70
CA ASN A 116 40.24 -4.78 3.39
C ASN A 116 40.90 -6.16 3.22
N SER A 117 40.50 -6.88 2.17
CA SER A 117 40.97 -8.24 1.88
C SER A 117 41.18 -8.46 0.38
N ASP A 118 41.63 -9.65 0.00
CA ASP A 118 41.63 -10.10 -1.38
C ASP A 118 40.29 -10.76 -1.74
N TYR A 119 40.14 -11.15 -3.02
CA TYR A 119 38.89 -11.72 -3.51
C TYR A 119 38.50 -12.99 -2.73
N ALA A 120 39.45 -13.89 -2.48
CA ALA A 120 39.20 -15.13 -1.74
C ALA A 120 38.79 -14.84 -0.28
N GLY A 121 39.43 -13.87 0.37
CA GLY A 121 39.09 -13.47 1.72
C GLY A 121 37.72 -12.82 1.85
N TYR A 122 37.21 -12.11 0.83
CA TYR A 122 35.83 -11.63 0.85
C TYR A 122 34.79 -12.75 0.76
N HIS A 123 35.05 -13.79 -0.05
CA HIS A 123 34.17 -14.97 -0.09
C HIS A 123 34.17 -15.71 1.25
N GLN A 124 35.35 -15.93 1.83
CA GLN A 124 35.46 -16.55 3.16
C GLN A 124 34.73 -15.72 4.23
N TYR A 125 34.83 -14.38 4.18
CA TYR A 125 34.11 -13.52 5.12
C TYR A 125 32.58 -13.66 4.98
N ILE A 126 32.07 -13.75 3.75
CA ILE A 126 30.64 -13.97 3.52
C ILE A 126 30.23 -15.32 4.10
N ASP A 127 30.98 -16.39 3.85
CA ASP A 127 30.68 -17.73 4.36
C ASP A 127 30.71 -17.81 5.90
N ASP A 128 31.62 -17.06 6.54
CA ASP A 128 31.80 -17.10 7.99
C ASP A 128 30.87 -16.15 8.77
N PHE A 129 30.51 -15.00 8.19
CA PHE A 129 29.85 -13.90 8.92
C PHE A 129 28.48 -13.50 8.40
N LEU A 130 28.10 -13.85 7.15
CA LEU A 130 26.75 -13.53 6.65
C LEU A 130 25.73 -14.42 7.39
N PRO A 131 24.75 -13.84 8.11
CA PRO A 131 23.77 -14.64 8.81
C PRO A 131 22.78 -15.28 7.82
N ASP A 132 22.06 -16.29 8.30
CA ASP A 132 20.98 -16.92 7.53
C ASP A 132 19.99 -15.90 6.99
N GLU A 133 19.47 -16.20 5.80
CA GLU A 133 18.59 -15.29 5.07
C GLU A 133 17.31 -15.00 5.87
N THR A 134 17.15 -13.74 6.29
CA THR A 134 15.96 -13.26 6.99
C THR A 134 15.52 -11.91 6.41
N PRO A 135 14.25 -11.49 6.61
CA PRO A 135 13.80 -10.17 6.17
C PRO A 135 14.66 -9.00 6.68
N TYR A 136 15.32 -9.16 7.83
CA TYR A 136 16.21 -8.15 8.39
C TYR A 136 17.40 -7.81 7.49
N LEU A 137 17.92 -8.76 6.70
CA LEU A 137 18.99 -8.49 5.73
C LEU A 137 18.59 -7.47 4.68
N TYR A 138 17.29 -7.41 4.36
CA TYR A 138 16.73 -6.45 3.42
C TYR A 138 16.27 -5.18 4.09
N GLY A 139 16.35 -5.07 5.42
CA GLY A 139 15.81 -3.96 6.21
C GLY A 139 14.32 -4.11 6.57
N LEU A 140 13.72 -5.29 6.36
CA LEU A 140 12.31 -5.59 6.66
C LEU A 140 12.12 -6.25 8.03
N HIS A 141 10.93 -6.12 8.59
CA HIS A 141 10.52 -6.88 9.78
C HIS A 141 10.25 -8.36 9.42
N PRO A 142 10.51 -9.35 10.31
CA PRO A 142 10.30 -10.78 10.05
C PRO A 142 8.89 -11.16 9.60
N ASN A 143 7.87 -10.39 9.96
CA ASN A 143 6.50 -10.59 9.47
C ASN A 143 6.39 -10.54 7.93
N ALA A 144 7.34 -9.93 7.23
CA ALA A 144 7.40 -9.93 5.77
C ALA A 144 7.57 -11.36 5.20
N GLU A 145 8.30 -12.23 5.91
CA GLU A 145 8.46 -13.66 5.55
C GLU A 145 7.10 -14.36 5.56
N ILE A 146 6.30 -14.13 6.61
CA ILE A 146 4.96 -14.71 6.76
C ILE A 146 4.06 -14.26 5.59
N GLY A 147 4.10 -12.96 5.27
CA GLY A 147 3.36 -12.40 4.15
C GLY A 147 3.77 -13.01 2.81
N TYR A 148 5.08 -13.16 2.57
CA TYR A 148 5.63 -13.80 1.38
C TYR A 148 5.18 -15.27 1.25
N LEU A 149 5.39 -16.07 2.29
CA LEU A 149 5.01 -17.50 2.30
C LEU A 149 3.50 -17.70 2.14
N THR A 150 2.69 -16.80 2.72
CA THR A 150 1.23 -16.82 2.55
C THR A 150 0.84 -16.60 1.09
N THR A 151 1.42 -15.60 0.42
CA THR A 151 1.15 -15.30 -1.00
C THR A 151 1.59 -16.47 -1.90
N VAL A 152 2.77 -17.05 -1.65
CA VAL A 152 3.25 -18.22 -2.39
C VAL A 152 2.31 -19.41 -2.22
N SER A 153 1.85 -19.66 -0.99
CA SER A 153 0.91 -20.74 -0.68
C SER A 153 -0.45 -20.54 -1.35
N GLN A 154 -1.00 -19.31 -1.30
CA GLN A 154 -2.26 -18.97 -1.98
C GLN A 154 -2.14 -19.18 -3.49
N ARG A 155 -1.02 -18.77 -4.10
CA ARG A 155 -0.77 -19.02 -5.53
C ARG A 155 -0.70 -20.51 -5.85
N LEU A 156 -0.05 -21.31 -5.00
CA LEU A 156 -0.01 -22.76 -5.15
C LEU A 156 -1.41 -23.37 -5.10
N PHE A 157 -2.22 -23.02 -4.10
CA PHE A 157 -3.61 -23.51 -3.99
C PHE A 157 -4.46 -23.12 -5.19
N LYS A 158 -4.33 -21.87 -5.66
CA LYS A 158 -5.03 -21.40 -6.85
C LYS A 158 -4.67 -22.25 -8.08
N VAL A 159 -3.38 -22.46 -8.32
CA VAL A 159 -2.90 -23.25 -9.46
C VAL A 159 -3.34 -24.71 -9.37
N VAL A 160 -3.36 -25.30 -8.17
CA VAL A 160 -3.88 -26.66 -7.94
C VAL A 160 -5.38 -26.74 -8.23
N PHE A 161 -6.15 -25.76 -7.77
CA PHE A 161 -7.58 -25.69 -7.99
C PHE A 161 -7.93 -25.51 -9.47
N GLU A 162 -7.20 -24.65 -10.19
CA GLU A 162 -7.34 -24.44 -11.64
C GLU A 162 -7.01 -25.70 -12.47
N MET A 163 -6.15 -26.59 -11.94
CA MET A 163 -5.82 -27.86 -12.59
C MET A 163 -6.83 -28.99 -12.32
N GLN A 164 -7.81 -28.80 -11.43
CA GLN A 164 -8.81 -29.84 -11.17
C GLN A 164 -9.70 -30.06 -12.42
N PRO A 165 -9.99 -31.33 -12.81
CA PRO A 165 -10.82 -31.59 -13.97
C PRO A 165 -12.23 -31.05 -13.74
N ARG A 166 -12.65 -30.10 -14.57
CA ARG A 166 -13.95 -29.41 -14.47
C ARG A 166 -15.15 -30.36 -14.57
N ASP A 167 -14.97 -31.51 -15.20
CA ASP A 167 -16.02 -32.53 -15.41
C ASP A 167 -16.01 -33.67 -14.38
N ALA A 168 -14.98 -33.78 -13.52
CA ALA A 168 -14.85 -34.95 -12.63
C ALA A 168 -15.73 -34.90 -11.37
N GLY A 169 -16.25 -33.73 -10.99
CA GLY A 169 -17.13 -33.57 -9.83
C GLY A 169 -18.62 -33.76 -10.10
N ALA A 170 -19.07 -33.57 -11.35
CA ALA A 170 -20.50 -33.52 -11.67
C ALA A 170 -21.16 -34.90 -11.84
N GLN A 171 -20.38 -35.98 -11.94
CA GLN A 171 -20.92 -37.32 -12.24
C GLN A 171 -20.86 -38.32 -11.07
N ALA A 172 -20.22 -37.98 -9.93
CA ALA A 172 -19.94 -38.96 -8.87
C ALA A 172 -20.45 -38.63 -7.45
N GLY A 173 -21.12 -37.50 -7.23
CA GLY A 173 -21.72 -37.19 -5.93
C GLY A 173 -22.77 -36.09 -6.06
N GLY A 174 -23.93 -36.25 -5.43
CA GLY A 174 -25.09 -35.35 -5.52
C GLY A 174 -24.88 -33.95 -4.90
N GLY A 175 -23.82 -33.25 -5.29
CA GLY A 175 -23.62 -31.84 -5.04
C GLY A 175 -24.36 -30.97 -6.06
N ALA A 176 -24.68 -29.74 -5.66
CA ALA A 176 -25.39 -28.77 -6.49
C ALA A 176 -24.62 -28.49 -7.80
N SER A 177 -25.35 -28.31 -8.90
CA SER A 177 -24.74 -27.96 -10.18
C SER A 177 -24.11 -26.55 -10.12
N LYS A 178 -23.15 -26.27 -11.02
CA LYS A 178 -22.54 -24.92 -11.13
C LYS A 178 -23.61 -23.84 -11.29
N GLU A 179 -24.63 -24.10 -12.10
CA GLU A 179 -25.74 -23.18 -12.35
C GLU A 179 -26.60 -22.96 -11.10
N GLU A 180 -26.84 -24.00 -10.29
CA GLU A 180 -27.57 -23.89 -9.03
C GLU A 180 -26.81 -23.04 -8.01
N ILE A 181 -25.50 -23.24 -7.88
CA ILE A 181 -24.64 -22.44 -6.98
C ILE A 181 -24.64 -20.98 -7.41
N VAL A 182 -24.46 -20.72 -8.71
CA VAL A 182 -24.48 -19.35 -9.24
C VAL A 182 -25.84 -18.70 -9.05
N ARG A 183 -26.94 -19.44 -9.24
CA ARG A 183 -28.29 -18.92 -9.01
C ARG A 183 -28.49 -18.51 -7.55
N TYR A 184 -28.04 -19.32 -6.59
CA TYR A 184 -28.09 -18.95 -5.16
C TYR A 184 -27.30 -17.66 -4.85
N ILE A 185 -26.09 -17.53 -5.40
CA ILE A 185 -25.26 -16.32 -5.22
C ILE A 185 -25.93 -15.10 -5.85
N LEU A 186 -26.49 -15.27 -7.06
CA LEU A 186 -27.21 -14.23 -7.77
C LEU A 186 -28.40 -13.73 -6.95
N ASP A 187 -29.22 -14.64 -6.44
CA ASP A 187 -30.42 -14.31 -5.66
C ASP A 187 -30.04 -13.57 -4.37
N ASP A 188 -29.03 -14.05 -3.62
CA ASP A 188 -28.54 -13.39 -2.40
C ASP A 188 -28.03 -11.95 -2.65
N ILE A 189 -27.28 -11.76 -3.75
CA ILE A 189 -26.79 -10.43 -4.12
C ILE A 189 -27.97 -9.54 -4.53
N MET A 190 -28.87 -10.04 -5.39
CA MET A 190 -30.00 -9.27 -5.90
C MET A 190 -30.96 -8.81 -4.79
N ASP A 191 -31.19 -9.64 -3.77
CA ASP A 191 -32.02 -9.31 -2.62
C ASP A 191 -31.43 -8.18 -1.75
N ARG A 192 -30.10 -8.02 -1.78
CA ARG A 192 -29.37 -7.07 -0.95
C ARG A 192 -28.94 -5.80 -1.70
N VAL A 193 -29.22 -5.70 -3.00
CA VAL A 193 -28.88 -4.53 -3.82
C VAL A 193 -29.97 -3.45 -3.65
N PRO A 194 -29.70 -2.35 -2.93
CA PRO A 194 -30.70 -1.31 -2.64
C PRO A 194 -31.12 -0.52 -3.89
N GLU A 195 -32.19 0.25 -3.73
CA GLU A 195 -32.59 1.24 -4.74
C GLU A 195 -31.53 2.34 -4.90
N PRO A 196 -31.35 2.91 -6.10
CA PRO A 196 -30.37 3.96 -6.32
C PRO A 196 -30.66 5.21 -5.47
N PHE A 197 -29.60 5.89 -5.04
CA PHE A 197 -29.68 7.20 -4.40
C PHE A 197 -30.34 8.20 -5.37
N ASN A 198 -31.45 8.83 -4.94
CA ASN A 198 -32.07 9.92 -5.70
C ASN A 198 -31.27 11.21 -5.52
N LEU A 199 -30.29 11.45 -6.40
CA LEU A 199 -29.40 12.61 -6.32
C LEU A 199 -30.15 13.95 -6.39
N VAL A 200 -31.30 14.01 -7.09
CA VAL A 200 -32.11 15.25 -7.19
C VAL A 200 -32.75 15.58 -5.85
N GLU A 201 -33.34 14.58 -5.19
CA GLU A 201 -33.90 14.76 -3.84
C GLU A 201 -32.82 15.06 -2.81
N LEU A 202 -31.68 14.37 -2.88
CA LEU A 202 -30.55 14.62 -2.00
C LEU A 202 -30.03 16.06 -2.15
N MET A 203 -29.83 16.53 -3.38
CA MET A 203 -29.45 17.93 -3.63
C MET A 203 -30.49 18.93 -3.13
N GLY A 204 -31.78 18.60 -3.22
CA GLY A 204 -32.86 19.43 -2.68
C GLY A 204 -32.85 19.58 -1.16
N LYS A 205 -32.21 18.65 -0.43
CA LYS A 205 -32.04 18.71 1.04
C LYS A 205 -30.81 19.52 1.48
N VAL A 206 -29.89 19.84 0.57
CA VAL A 206 -28.65 20.53 0.92
C VAL A 206 -28.94 22.02 1.10
N GLU A 207 -28.92 22.48 2.36
CA GLU A 207 -29.06 23.92 2.68
C GLU A 207 -27.84 24.73 2.23
N GLU A 208 -26.63 24.19 2.44
CA GLU A 208 -25.36 24.81 2.07
C GLU A 208 -24.44 23.82 1.35
N LEU A 209 -23.94 24.23 0.18
CA LEU A 209 -23.04 23.41 -0.63
C LEU A 209 -21.59 23.45 -0.09
N THR A 210 -21.32 22.63 0.91
CA THR A 210 -19.97 22.45 1.46
C THR A 210 -19.13 21.48 0.63
N PRO A 211 -17.78 21.52 0.71
CA PRO A 211 -16.93 20.50 0.11
C PRO A 211 -17.29 19.07 0.55
N TYR A 212 -17.73 18.88 1.79
CA TYR A 212 -18.16 17.57 2.29
C TYR A 212 -19.44 17.06 1.62
N THR A 213 -20.45 17.92 1.42
CA THR A 213 -21.69 17.53 0.74
C THR A 213 -21.43 17.17 -0.72
N ILE A 214 -20.52 17.89 -1.39
CA ILE A 214 -20.10 17.56 -2.76
C ILE A 214 -19.46 16.17 -2.82
N VAL A 215 -18.58 15.83 -1.86
CA VAL A 215 -17.97 14.49 -1.81
C VAL A 215 -19.02 13.41 -1.61
N ALA A 216 -19.94 13.59 -0.66
CA ALA A 216 -21.02 12.62 -0.44
C ALA A 216 -21.85 12.38 -1.70
N LEU A 217 -22.25 13.44 -2.42
CA LEU A 217 -23.01 13.34 -3.67
C LEU A 217 -22.22 12.62 -4.78
N GLN A 218 -20.92 12.90 -4.94
CA GLN A 218 -20.06 12.21 -5.90
C GLN A 218 -19.90 10.72 -5.58
N GLU A 219 -19.81 10.39 -4.29
CA GLU A 219 -19.74 9.00 -3.82
C GLU A 219 -21.06 8.27 -4.06
N CYS A 220 -22.22 8.91 -3.81
CA CYS A 220 -23.54 8.38 -4.18
C CYS A 220 -23.67 8.12 -5.68
N GLU A 221 -23.19 9.04 -6.52
CA GLU A 221 -23.20 8.86 -7.97
C GLU A 221 -22.36 7.64 -8.40
N ARG A 222 -21.14 7.49 -7.85
CA ARG A 222 -20.28 6.33 -8.13
C ARG A 222 -20.91 5.02 -7.66
N MET A 223 -21.50 5.04 -6.47
CA MET A 223 -22.20 3.89 -5.92
C MET A 223 -23.39 3.48 -6.82
N ASN A 224 -24.20 4.44 -7.26
CA ASN A 224 -25.29 4.17 -8.20
C ASN A 224 -24.83 3.52 -9.50
N ARG A 225 -23.69 3.95 -10.06
CA ARG A 225 -23.13 3.35 -11.27
C ARG A 225 -22.72 1.89 -11.04
N LEU A 226 -22.03 1.61 -9.93
CA LEU A 226 -21.63 0.24 -9.56
C LEU A 226 -22.86 -0.65 -9.31
N MET A 227 -23.79 -0.21 -8.46
CA MET A 227 -25.00 -0.98 -8.14
C MET A 227 -25.89 -1.20 -9.37
N GLY A 228 -25.98 -0.21 -10.25
CA GLY A 228 -26.68 -0.32 -11.53
C GLY A 228 -26.08 -1.40 -12.44
N GLU A 229 -24.74 -1.47 -12.53
CA GLU A 229 -24.06 -2.50 -13.31
C GLU A 229 -24.21 -3.90 -12.70
N ILE A 230 -24.10 -4.03 -11.38
CA ILE A 230 -24.37 -5.29 -10.66
C ILE A 230 -25.79 -5.76 -10.97
N ARG A 231 -26.79 -4.89 -10.78
CA ARG A 231 -28.20 -5.20 -11.02
C ARG A 231 -28.47 -5.58 -12.47
N ARG A 232 -27.91 -4.83 -13.44
CA ARG A 232 -28.08 -5.09 -14.87
C ARG A 232 -27.50 -6.45 -15.25
N SER A 233 -26.24 -6.69 -14.92
CA SER A 233 -25.51 -7.90 -15.29
C SER A 233 -26.09 -9.17 -14.65
N LEU A 234 -26.56 -9.09 -13.40
CA LEU A 234 -27.23 -10.21 -12.74
C LEU A 234 -28.61 -10.50 -13.32
N LYS A 235 -29.43 -9.47 -13.64
CA LYS A 235 -30.73 -9.69 -14.31
C LYS A 235 -30.57 -10.34 -15.69
N GLU A 236 -29.59 -9.90 -16.47
CA GLU A 236 -29.26 -10.51 -17.76
C GLU A 236 -28.88 -12.00 -17.59
N LEU A 237 -28.03 -12.30 -16.61
CA LEU A 237 -27.64 -13.68 -16.29
C LEU A 237 -28.82 -14.53 -15.82
N GLU A 238 -29.71 -13.98 -15.00
CA GLU A 238 -30.91 -14.67 -14.52
C GLU A 238 -31.82 -15.10 -15.69
N LEU A 239 -32.05 -14.21 -16.65
CA LEU A 239 -32.81 -14.50 -17.87
C LEU A 239 -32.12 -15.54 -18.76
N GLY A 240 -30.79 -15.49 -18.84
CA GLY A 240 -29.98 -16.51 -19.52
C GLY A 240 -30.14 -17.89 -18.88
N LEU A 241 -30.09 -17.96 -17.54
CA LEU A 241 -30.26 -19.19 -16.76
C LEU A 241 -31.70 -19.73 -16.79
N LYS A 242 -32.70 -18.92 -17.14
CA LYS A 242 -34.09 -19.37 -17.40
C LYS A 242 -34.32 -19.81 -18.85
N GLY A 243 -33.35 -19.60 -19.73
CA GLY A 243 -33.47 -19.87 -21.17
C GLY A 243 -34.28 -18.81 -21.94
N GLU A 244 -34.57 -17.66 -21.33
CA GLU A 244 -35.28 -16.54 -21.95
C GLU A 244 -34.35 -15.67 -22.81
N LEU A 245 -33.05 -15.67 -22.50
CA LEU A 245 -31.99 -15.07 -23.31
C LEU A 245 -30.94 -16.11 -23.70
N THR A 246 -30.36 -15.95 -24.89
CA THR A 246 -29.19 -16.74 -25.29
C THR A 246 -28.00 -16.32 -24.44
N ILE A 247 -27.35 -17.29 -23.79
CA ILE A 247 -26.15 -17.06 -22.98
C ILE A 247 -25.05 -16.44 -23.85
N SER A 248 -24.55 -15.28 -23.41
CA SER A 248 -23.46 -14.56 -24.07
C SER A 248 -22.11 -14.89 -23.42
N SER A 249 -21.00 -14.58 -24.11
CA SER A 249 -19.65 -14.75 -23.55
C SER A 249 -19.45 -13.94 -22.26
N ASP A 250 -20.11 -12.79 -22.11
CA ASP A 250 -19.99 -11.99 -20.89
C ASP A 250 -20.78 -12.59 -19.72
N MET A 251 -21.92 -13.23 -19.99
CA MET A 251 -22.65 -14.03 -18.99
C MET A 251 -21.83 -15.24 -18.54
N GLU A 252 -21.12 -15.91 -19.45
CA GLU A 252 -20.26 -17.05 -19.10
C GLU A 252 -19.11 -16.63 -18.18
N LYS A 253 -18.43 -15.51 -18.49
CA LYS A 253 -17.37 -14.93 -17.64
C LYS A 253 -17.90 -14.51 -16.27
N LEU A 254 -19.10 -13.92 -16.23
CA LEU A 254 -19.76 -13.55 -14.99
C LEU A 254 -20.06 -14.80 -14.15
N MET A 255 -20.69 -15.82 -14.75
CA MET A 255 -20.99 -17.09 -14.11
C MET A 255 -19.73 -17.80 -13.58
N GLU A 256 -18.63 -17.76 -14.34
CA GLU A 256 -17.33 -18.28 -13.88
C GLU A 256 -16.77 -17.48 -12.70
N SER A 257 -16.84 -16.14 -12.76
CA SER A 257 -16.35 -15.28 -11.66
C SER A 257 -17.15 -15.52 -10.37
N LEU A 258 -18.48 -15.58 -10.46
CA LEU A 258 -19.37 -15.87 -9.33
C LEU A 258 -19.07 -17.24 -8.70
N PHE A 259 -18.87 -18.26 -9.55
CA PHE A 259 -18.56 -19.61 -9.09
C PHE A 259 -17.17 -19.72 -8.43
N MET A 260 -16.18 -18.97 -8.94
CA MET A 260 -14.80 -19.00 -8.44
C MET A 260 -14.54 -18.03 -7.27
N ASP A 261 -15.59 -17.47 -6.65
CA ASP A 261 -15.49 -16.45 -5.59
C ASP A 261 -14.63 -15.24 -6.00
N HIS A 262 -14.69 -14.85 -7.27
CA HIS A 262 -13.97 -13.69 -7.80
C HIS A 262 -14.95 -12.55 -8.11
N VAL A 263 -14.57 -11.32 -7.76
CA VAL A 263 -15.31 -10.13 -8.18
C VAL A 263 -15.19 -10.00 -9.71
N PRO A 264 -16.31 -9.96 -10.45
CA PRO A 264 -16.29 -9.78 -11.91
C PRO A 264 -15.52 -8.52 -12.33
N ALA A 265 -14.84 -8.61 -13.49
CA ALA A 265 -14.04 -7.50 -14.00
C ALA A 265 -14.88 -6.25 -14.32
N SER A 266 -16.12 -6.43 -14.83
CA SER A 266 -17.05 -5.33 -15.09
C SER A 266 -17.38 -4.55 -13.81
N TRP A 267 -17.56 -5.23 -12.68
CA TRP A 267 -17.82 -4.61 -11.39
C TRP A 267 -16.55 -3.96 -10.83
N SER A 268 -15.43 -4.67 -10.90
CA SER A 268 -14.12 -4.18 -10.41
C SER A 268 -13.67 -2.89 -11.09
N ASN A 269 -13.99 -2.71 -12.37
CA ASN A 269 -13.67 -1.48 -13.13
C ASN A 269 -14.44 -0.24 -12.65
N LEU A 270 -15.62 -0.44 -12.04
CA LEU A 270 -16.43 0.64 -11.46
C LEU A 270 -16.21 0.76 -9.94
N ALA A 271 -15.66 -0.28 -9.31
CA ALA A 271 -15.45 -0.37 -7.89
C ALA A 271 -14.14 0.28 -7.42
N TYR A 272 -13.95 0.27 -6.10
CA TYR A 272 -12.68 0.54 -5.46
C TYR A 272 -11.74 -0.69 -5.55
N PRO A 273 -10.41 -0.50 -5.56
CA PRO A 273 -9.47 -1.62 -5.49
C PRO A 273 -9.68 -2.48 -4.24
N SER A 274 -9.70 -3.79 -4.41
CA SER A 274 -9.82 -4.77 -3.32
C SER A 274 -9.05 -6.05 -3.64
N LEU A 275 -8.66 -6.78 -2.61
CA LEU A 275 -8.05 -8.12 -2.70
C LEU A 275 -9.00 -9.21 -2.14
N LEU A 276 -10.21 -8.84 -1.76
CA LEU A 276 -11.20 -9.75 -1.18
C LEU A 276 -11.83 -10.65 -2.27
N GLY A 277 -12.17 -11.88 -1.89
CA GLY A 277 -13.07 -12.73 -2.65
C GLY A 277 -14.48 -12.12 -2.72
N LEU A 278 -15.30 -12.60 -3.66
CA LEU A 278 -16.61 -12.03 -3.96
C LEU A 278 -17.50 -11.91 -2.72
N ALA A 279 -17.62 -12.96 -1.91
CA ALA A 279 -18.50 -12.95 -0.74
C ALA A 279 -18.08 -11.88 0.29
N ALA A 280 -16.77 -11.81 0.60
CA ALA A 280 -16.23 -10.83 1.53
C ALA A 280 -16.29 -9.41 0.95
N TRP A 281 -16.03 -9.25 -0.35
CA TRP A 281 -16.13 -7.98 -1.06
C TRP A 281 -17.56 -7.44 -1.05
N PHE A 282 -18.56 -8.29 -1.29
CA PHE A 282 -19.96 -7.86 -1.28
C PHE A 282 -20.43 -7.47 0.13
N SER A 283 -20.00 -8.21 1.16
CA SER A 283 -20.25 -7.81 2.54
C SER A 283 -19.63 -6.44 2.88
N ASP A 284 -18.40 -6.19 2.43
CA ASP A 284 -17.71 -4.89 2.57
C ASP A 284 -18.46 -3.78 1.80
N LEU A 285 -18.95 -4.07 0.59
CA LEU A 285 -19.77 -3.14 -0.21
C LEU A 285 -21.06 -2.74 0.51
N CYS A 286 -21.76 -3.70 1.14
CA CYS A 286 -22.95 -3.40 1.93
C CYS A 286 -22.64 -2.46 3.11
N LEU A 287 -21.51 -2.64 3.80
CA LEU A 287 -21.11 -1.73 4.87
C LEU A 287 -20.86 -0.31 4.35
N ARG A 288 -20.25 -0.18 3.17
CA ARG A 288 -20.02 1.13 2.52
C ARG A 288 -21.32 1.81 2.12
N LEU A 289 -22.28 1.03 1.60
CA LEU A 289 -23.62 1.51 1.31
C LEU A 289 -24.26 2.09 2.57
N THR A 290 -24.26 1.35 3.68
CA THR A 290 -24.83 1.82 4.95
C THR A 290 -24.15 3.08 5.47
N GLU A 291 -22.82 3.17 5.44
CA GLU A 291 -22.09 4.38 5.87
C GLU A 291 -22.43 5.58 4.97
N LEU A 292 -22.58 5.37 3.66
CA LEU A 292 -22.94 6.41 2.70
C LEU A 292 -24.41 6.84 2.82
N GLU A 293 -25.34 5.92 3.07
CA GLU A 293 -26.74 6.20 3.37
C GLU A 293 -26.87 7.04 4.65
N ASN A 294 -26.17 6.64 5.70
CA ASN A 294 -26.14 7.39 6.96
C ASN A 294 -25.62 8.81 6.75
N TRP A 295 -24.54 9.00 5.97
CA TRP A 295 -23.97 10.32 5.72
C TRP A 295 -24.83 11.17 4.78
N SER A 296 -25.39 10.60 3.71
CA SER A 296 -26.21 11.33 2.73
C SER A 296 -27.63 11.62 3.22
N GLY A 297 -28.10 10.92 4.25
CA GLY A 297 -29.44 11.12 4.81
C GLY A 297 -29.66 12.52 5.36
N ASP A 298 -28.69 13.05 6.11
CA ASP A 298 -28.72 14.36 6.76
C ASP A 298 -27.51 15.26 6.43
N PHE A 299 -26.55 14.76 5.66
CA PHE A 299 -25.28 15.44 5.35
C PHE A 299 -24.45 15.86 6.57
N ASN A 300 -24.73 15.29 7.74
CA ASN A 300 -23.92 15.53 8.93
C ASN A 300 -22.67 14.66 8.91
N LEU A 301 -21.51 15.29 9.12
CA LEU A 301 -20.25 14.56 9.16
C LEU A 301 -20.26 13.53 10.30
N PRO A 302 -19.98 12.25 10.03
CA PRO A 302 -19.91 11.24 11.08
C PRO A 302 -18.86 11.57 12.15
N PRO A 303 -19.05 11.15 13.42
CA PRO A 303 -18.08 11.39 14.50
C PRO A 303 -16.66 10.90 14.21
N ALA A 304 -16.57 9.77 13.50
CA ALA A 304 -15.35 9.26 12.91
C ALA A 304 -15.70 8.61 11.55
N VAL A 305 -14.99 9.02 10.52
CA VAL A 305 -15.24 8.62 9.13
C VAL A 305 -14.39 7.41 8.77
N TRP A 306 -15.01 6.39 8.18
CA TRP A 306 -14.30 5.25 7.64
C TRP A 306 -13.69 5.62 6.29
N LEU A 307 -12.44 6.10 6.29
CA LEU A 307 -11.79 6.60 5.08
C LEU A 307 -11.70 5.54 3.98
N ALA A 308 -11.53 4.26 4.36
CA ALA A 308 -11.51 3.16 3.41
C ALA A 308 -12.83 2.98 2.67
N GLY A 309 -13.95 3.44 3.24
CA GLY A 309 -15.30 3.23 2.71
C GLY A 309 -15.57 3.98 1.40
N PHE A 310 -14.82 5.05 1.12
CA PHE A 310 -14.97 5.82 -0.11
C PHE A 310 -14.36 5.14 -1.34
N PHE A 311 -14.98 5.36 -2.49
CA PHE A 311 -14.37 5.14 -3.80
C PHE A 311 -13.17 6.06 -3.99
N ASN A 312 -13.31 7.35 -3.63
CA ASN A 312 -12.24 8.33 -3.70
C ASN A 312 -11.90 8.99 -2.34
N PRO A 313 -11.11 8.33 -1.48
CA PRO A 313 -10.68 8.91 -0.20
C PRO A 313 -9.90 10.23 -0.34
N GLN A 314 -9.21 10.45 -1.47
CA GLN A 314 -8.49 11.71 -1.71
C GLN A 314 -9.43 12.91 -1.83
N SER A 315 -10.62 12.72 -2.41
CA SER A 315 -11.65 13.77 -2.48
C SER A 315 -12.05 14.22 -1.07
N PHE A 316 -12.24 13.28 -0.15
CA PHE A 316 -12.57 13.60 1.24
C PHE A 316 -11.43 14.35 1.95
N LEU A 317 -10.19 13.88 1.80
CA LEU A 317 -9.01 14.56 2.36
C LEU A 317 -8.82 15.98 1.79
N THR A 318 -9.14 16.17 0.51
CA THR A 318 -9.13 17.49 -0.14
C THR A 318 -10.26 18.37 0.36
N ALA A 319 -11.45 17.80 0.62
CA ALA A 319 -12.58 18.53 1.19
C ALA A 319 -12.25 19.10 2.58
N ILE A 320 -11.48 18.38 3.41
CA ILE A 320 -10.98 18.90 4.70
C ILE A 320 -10.15 20.18 4.48
N MET A 321 -9.26 20.19 3.48
CA MET A 321 -8.43 21.35 3.14
C MET A 321 -9.28 22.50 2.62
N GLN A 322 -10.21 22.23 1.70
CA GLN A 322 -11.10 23.24 1.12
C GLN A 322 -11.99 23.88 2.18
N GLN A 323 -12.57 23.09 3.08
CA GLN A 323 -13.45 23.59 4.14
C GLN A 323 -12.69 24.50 5.09
N THR A 324 -11.47 24.09 5.49
CA THR A 324 -10.62 24.87 6.39
C THR A 324 -10.13 26.16 5.71
N ALA A 325 -9.73 26.07 4.44
CA ALA A 325 -9.28 27.21 3.64
C ALA A 325 -10.39 28.26 3.46
N ARG A 326 -11.62 27.82 3.17
CA ARG A 326 -12.79 28.72 3.06
C ARG A 326 -13.10 29.39 4.40
N LYS A 327 -13.12 28.62 5.49
CA LYS A 327 -13.42 29.14 6.83
C LYS A 327 -12.41 30.19 7.31
N ASN A 328 -11.13 29.99 7.00
CA ASN A 328 -10.05 30.87 7.45
C ASN A 328 -9.57 31.87 6.39
N GLU A 329 -10.21 31.90 5.22
CA GLU A 329 -9.81 32.71 4.06
C GLU A 329 -8.35 32.51 3.64
N TRP A 330 -7.88 31.25 3.66
CA TRP A 330 -6.50 30.88 3.29
C TRP A 330 -6.38 30.39 1.84
N PRO A 331 -5.22 30.59 1.18
CA PRO A 331 -4.95 30.05 -0.14
C PRO A 331 -4.85 28.51 -0.11
N LEU A 332 -5.64 27.83 -0.94
CA LEU A 332 -5.70 26.35 -0.96
C LEU A 332 -4.35 25.70 -1.35
N ASP A 333 -3.57 26.36 -2.21
CA ASP A 333 -2.25 25.90 -2.68
C ASP A 333 -1.19 25.82 -1.57
N LYS A 334 -1.39 26.56 -0.48
CA LYS A 334 -0.50 26.55 0.70
C LYS A 334 -0.99 25.64 1.82
N MET A 335 -2.09 24.93 1.61
CA MET A 335 -2.65 24.02 2.60
C MET A 335 -1.95 22.66 2.55
N CYS A 336 -1.85 22.03 3.72
CA CYS A 336 -1.43 20.65 3.88
C CYS A 336 -2.23 20.00 5.01
N LEU A 337 -2.19 18.67 5.08
CA LEU A 337 -2.84 17.93 6.16
C LEU A 337 -1.85 17.73 7.31
N ASN A 338 -2.34 17.99 8.52
CA ASN A 338 -1.70 17.58 9.77
C ASN A 338 -2.45 16.40 10.35
N CYS A 339 -1.71 15.36 10.71
CA CYS A 339 -2.26 14.09 11.20
C CYS A 339 -1.87 13.88 12.66
N ASP A 340 -2.86 13.85 13.55
CA ASP A 340 -2.68 13.63 14.97
C ASP A 340 -3.33 12.29 15.36
N VAL A 341 -2.53 11.25 15.55
CA VAL A 341 -3.04 9.95 15.99
C VAL A 341 -3.52 10.04 17.44
N THR A 342 -4.78 9.69 17.68
CA THR A 342 -5.40 9.78 19.00
C THR A 342 -5.11 8.54 19.85
N LYS A 343 -5.54 8.55 21.11
CA LYS A 343 -5.50 7.38 22.02
C LYS A 343 -6.82 6.61 22.06
N LYS A 344 -7.77 6.96 21.20
CA LYS A 344 -9.17 6.53 21.25
C LYS A 344 -9.52 5.67 20.05
N ASN A 345 -10.50 4.80 20.24
CA ASN A 345 -11.08 3.99 19.18
C ASN A 345 -12.37 4.65 18.66
N ARG A 346 -12.93 4.14 17.55
CA ARG A 346 -14.14 4.67 16.90
C ARG A 346 -15.29 4.91 17.91
N GLY A 347 -15.55 3.95 18.79
CA GLY A 347 -16.66 3.99 19.75
C GLY A 347 -16.58 5.09 20.81
N ASP A 348 -15.42 5.75 20.97
CA ASP A 348 -15.24 6.82 21.95
C ASP A 348 -15.66 8.21 21.40
N PHE A 349 -16.06 8.28 20.13
CA PHE A 349 -16.41 9.53 19.45
C PHE A 349 -17.93 9.58 19.19
N ASN A 350 -18.60 10.52 19.87
CA ASN A 350 -20.05 10.72 19.75
C ASN A 350 -20.43 11.91 18.85
N ALA A 351 -19.46 12.75 18.49
CA ALA A 351 -19.68 13.92 17.65
C ALA A 351 -18.44 14.19 16.78
N PRO A 352 -18.61 14.77 15.58
CA PRO A 352 -17.50 15.19 14.74
C PRO A 352 -16.69 16.31 15.40
N PRO A 353 -15.40 16.47 15.05
CA PRO A 353 -14.60 17.58 15.55
C PRO A 353 -15.08 18.91 14.95
N ARG A 354 -14.85 20.02 15.66
CA ARG A 354 -15.21 21.38 15.18
C ARG A 354 -14.47 21.80 13.90
N GLU A 355 -13.29 21.24 13.69
CA GLU A 355 -12.44 21.47 12.53
C GLU A 355 -11.82 20.15 12.11
N GLY A 356 -11.62 19.95 10.81
CA GLY A 356 -11.07 18.70 10.30
C GLY A 356 -12.07 17.54 10.35
N ALA A 357 -11.53 16.33 10.47
CA ALA A 357 -12.29 15.09 10.59
C ALA A 357 -11.49 14.05 11.39
N ASN A 358 -12.19 13.18 12.12
CA ASN A 358 -11.61 11.97 12.67
C ASN A 358 -11.75 10.86 11.63
N ILE A 359 -10.69 10.11 11.36
CA ILE A 359 -10.73 8.95 10.46
C ILE A 359 -10.36 7.66 11.19
N HIS A 360 -10.94 6.54 10.77
CA HIS A 360 -10.67 5.23 11.35
C HIS A 360 -10.57 4.12 10.30
N GLY A 361 -10.18 2.92 10.74
CA GLY A 361 -10.08 1.73 9.89
C GLY A 361 -8.82 1.70 9.03
N LEU A 362 -7.72 2.26 9.53
CA LEU A 362 -6.41 2.20 8.88
C LEU A 362 -5.57 1.12 9.57
N TYR A 363 -4.76 0.41 8.79
CA TYR A 363 -3.82 -0.58 9.26
C TYR A 363 -2.40 -0.09 9.00
N MET A 364 -1.44 -0.47 9.84
CA MET A 364 -0.03 -0.21 9.60
C MET A 364 0.64 -1.50 9.13
N GLU A 365 1.37 -1.45 8.02
CA GLU A 365 2.19 -2.57 7.54
C GLU A 365 3.67 -2.27 7.82
N GLY A 366 4.44 -3.27 8.26
CA GLY A 366 5.89 -3.15 8.52
C GLY A 366 6.27 -2.54 9.88
N ALA A 367 5.30 -1.99 10.62
CA ALA A 367 5.48 -1.44 11.97
C ALA A 367 4.14 -1.42 12.71
N ARG A 368 4.12 -0.90 13.94
CA ARG A 368 2.89 -0.61 14.67
C ARG A 368 2.93 0.77 15.30
N TRP A 369 1.75 1.32 15.58
CA TRP A 369 1.63 2.51 16.40
C TRP A 369 1.53 2.15 17.88
N ASP A 370 2.32 2.80 18.72
CA ASP A 370 2.23 2.63 20.16
C ASP A 370 1.51 3.82 20.81
N THR A 371 0.33 3.60 21.37
CA THR A 371 -0.50 4.65 21.98
C THR A 371 0.09 5.20 23.27
N ALA A 372 0.90 4.42 23.98
CA ALA A 372 1.57 4.84 25.20
C ALA A 372 2.67 5.86 24.90
N THR A 373 3.55 5.56 23.94
CA THR A 373 4.64 6.46 23.55
C THR A 373 4.26 7.51 22.50
N GLY A 374 3.15 7.32 21.78
CA GLY A 374 2.63 8.25 20.78
C GLY A 374 3.49 8.30 19.51
N GLY A 375 3.99 7.16 19.04
CA GLY A 375 4.82 7.08 17.84
C GLY A 375 4.94 5.68 17.24
N ILE A 376 5.58 5.61 16.09
CA ILE A 376 5.88 4.34 15.40
C ILE A 376 6.92 3.54 16.19
N VAL A 377 6.63 2.25 16.39
CA VAL A 377 7.53 1.26 16.95
C VAL A 377 7.51 -0.02 16.11
N GLU A 378 8.44 -0.93 16.36
CA GLU A 378 8.52 -2.22 15.67
C GLU A 378 7.26 -3.06 15.93
N SER A 379 6.81 -3.80 14.91
CA SER A 379 5.61 -4.64 15.02
C SER A 379 5.85 -5.82 15.97
N ASN A 380 4.76 -6.41 16.45
CA ASN A 380 4.84 -7.68 17.16
C ASN A 380 4.93 -8.83 16.15
N MET A 381 5.58 -9.93 16.51
CA MET A 381 5.58 -11.14 15.69
C MET A 381 4.16 -11.63 15.44
N MET A 382 3.90 -12.14 14.23
CA MET A 382 2.60 -12.65 13.77
C MET A 382 1.49 -11.58 13.63
N ASP A 383 1.77 -10.31 13.94
CA ASP A 383 0.85 -9.19 13.73
C ASP A 383 1.30 -8.36 12.51
N LEU A 384 0.81 -8.76 11.33
CA LEU A 384 1.23 -8.18 10.04
C LEU A 384 0.61 -6.79 9.80
N PHE A 385 -0.62 -6.61 10.26
CA PHE A 385 -1.45 -5.44 9.97
C PHE A 385 -2.12 -4.89 11.23
N PRO A 386 -1.35 -4.42 12.24
CA PRO A 386 -1.93 -3.79 13.42
C PRO A 386 -2.84 -2.61 13.03
N MET A 387 -4.03 -2.57 13.63
CA MET A 387 -4.99 -1.49 13.42
C MET A 387 -4.51 -0.20 14.09
N MET A 388 -4.62 0.91 13.37
CA MET A 388 -4.34 2.24 13.91
C MET A 388 -5.50 2.73 14.78
N PRO A 389 -5.21 3.46 15.87
CA PRO A 389 -6.22 4.27 16.54
C PRO A 389 -6.85 5.29 15.60
N VAL A 390 -7.93 5.93 16.03
CA VAL A 390 -8.55 7.02 15.27
C VAL A 390 -7.51 8.13 15.05
N ILE A 391 -7.37 8.57 13.80
CA ILE A 391 -6.47 9.66 13.41
C ILE A 391 -7.29 10.92 13.24
N TYR A 392 -6.94 11.97 13.97
CA TYR A 392 -7.52 13.29 13.75
C TYR A 392 -6.76 13.99 12.63
N ILE A 393 -7.47 14.36 11.58
CA ILE A 393 -6.93 15.08 10.43
C ILE A 393 -7.49 16.50 10.43
N LYS A 394 -6.60 17.47 10.37
CA LYS A 394 -6.94 18.87 10.14
C LYS A 394 -6.06 19.46 9.04
N ALA A 395 -6.54 20.47 8.37
CA ALA A 395 -5.72 21.21 7.43
C ALA A 395 -5.01 22.37 8.13
N VAL A 396 -3.75 22.58 7.80
CA VAL A 396 -2.92 23.70 8.26
C VAL A 396 -2.17 24.28 7.07
N THR A 397 -1.61 25.48 7.22
CA THR A 397 -0.69 26.03 6.21
C THR A 397 0.67 25.32 6.30
N GLN A 398 1.36 25.18 5.17
CA GLN A 398 2.64 24.43 5.08
C GLN A 398 3.71 24.93 6.07
N ASP A 399 3.74 26.23 6.37
CA ASP A 399 4.66 26.84 7.35
C ASP A 399 4.40 26.36 8.81
N LYS A 400 3.21 25.83 9.09
CA LYS A 400 2.81 25.32 10.41
C LYS A 400 2.87 23.81 10.51
N GLN A 401 3.28 23.11 9.45
CA GLN A 401 3.38 21.66 9.46
C GLN A 401 4.57 21.21 10.32
N ASP A 402 4.32 20.27 11.24
CA ASP A 402 5.41 19.67 12.01
C ASP A 402 6.20 18.70 11.14
N THR A 403 7.49 19.00 10.96
CA THR A 403 8.45 18.20 10.19
C THR A 403 9.52 17.58 11.08
N LYS A 404 9.49 17.84 12.40
CA LYS A 404 10.51 17.35 13.33
C LYS A 404 10.12 15.99 13.88
N ASN A 405 11.04 15.02 13.79
CA ASN A 405 10.84 13.66 14.29
C ASN A 405 9.57 12.99 13.72
N VAL A 406 9.27 13.27 12.45
CA VAL A 406 8.16 12.66 11.72
C VAL A 406 8.68 11.73 10.63
N TYR A 407 7.93 10.68 10.40
CA TYR A 407 8.04 9.83 9.23
C TYR A 407 6.88 10.17 8.30
N GLU A 408 7.21 10.65 7.11
CA GLU A 408 6.28 10.80 5.99
C GLU A 408 5.83 9.40 5.54
N CYS A 409 4.71 8.94 6.09
CA CYS A 409 4.17 7.60 5.88
C CYS A 409 3.20 7.61 4.69
N PRO A 410 3.46 6.83 3.63
CA PRO A 410 2.52 6.73 2.52
C PRO A 410 1.27 5.94 2.92
N VAL A 411 0.11 6.39 2.44
CA VAL A 411 -1.19 5.77 2.66
C VAL A 411 -1.67 5.18 1.34
N TYR A 412 -2.04 3.90 1.33
CA TYR A 412 -2.53 3.18 0.14
C TYR A 412 -3.93 2.61 0.40
N LYS A 413 -4.73 2.44 -0.66
CA LYS A 413 -6.07 1.83 -0.51
C LYS A 413 -5.96 0.37 -0.07
N ILE A 414 -5.01 -0.37 -0.64
CA ILE A 414 -4.79 -1.79 -0.38
C ILE A 414 -3.29 -2.10 -0.39
N ARG A 415 -2.93 -3.34 -0.01
CA ARG A 415 -1.55 -3.86 -0.02
C ARG A 415 -0.87 -3.76 -1.39
N MET A 416 -1.63 -3.75 -2.47
CA MET A 416 -1.10 -3.41 -3.80
C MET A 416 -0.90 -1.89 -3.85
N ARG A 417 0.28 -1.44 -3.40
CA ARG A 417 0.68 -0.04 -3.20
C ARG A 417 0.65 0.77 -4.50
N GLY A 418 1.80 1.10 -5.11
CA GLY A 418 1.93 1.78 -6.42
C GLY A 418 0.70 2.57 -6.91
N PRO A 419 -0.20 1.96 -7.72
CA PRO A 419 -1.37 2.64 -8.31
C PRO A 419 -2.46 3.05 -7.31
N THR A 420 -2.42 2.58 -6.07
CA THR A 420 -3.44 2.82 -5.04
C THR A 420 -3.02 3.84 -3.98
N PHE A 421 -1.96 4.62 -4.24
CA PHE A 421 -1.53 5.71 -3.36
C PHE A 421 -2.67 6.72 -3.14
N VAL A 422 -2.86 7.12 -1.88
CA VAL A 422 -3.91 8.05 -1.44
C VAL A 422 -3.29 9.35 -0.96
N TRP A 423 -2.44 9.31 0.07
CA TRP A 423 -1.87 10.52 0.67
C TRP A 423 -0.60 10.20 1.46
N THR A 424 0.07 11.23 1.97
CA THR A 424 1.19 11.12 2.91
C THR A 424 0.80 11.64 4.29
N PHE A 425 0.87 10.81 5.32
CA PHE A 425 0.63 11.21 6.70
C PHE A 425 1.94 11.32 7.47
N ASN A 426 2.19 12.49 8.07
CA ASN A 426 3.37 12.71 8.90
C ASN A 426 3.14 12.11 10.29
N LEU A 427 3.74 10.94 10.53
CA LEU A 427 3.58 10.17 11.75
C LEU A 427 4.76 10.40 12.68
N LYS A 428 4.52 10.64 13.97
CA LYS A 428 5.58 10.85 14.96
C LYS A 428 6.42 9.59 15.14
N THR A 429 7.74 9.77 15.27
CA THR A 429 8.66 8.68 15.57
C THR A 429 9.82 9.14 16.43
N LYS A 430 10.36 8.21 17.25
CA LYS A 430 11.57 8.44 18.05
C LYS A 430 12.84 7.99 17.32
N TYR A 431 12.70 7.16 16.28
CA TYR A 431 13.80 6.60 15.51
C TYR A 431 14.05 7.42 14.24
N LYS A 432 15.22 7.24 13.62
CA LYS A 432 15.51 7.86 12.32
C LYS A 432 14.44 7.46 11.29
N PRO A 433 13.87 8.41 10.52
CA PRO A 433 12.85 8.11 9.51
C PRO A 433 13.30 7.08 8.46
N THR A 434 14.60 7.01 8.18
CA THR A 434 15.20 6.05 7.24
C THR A 434 14.94 4.60 7.63
N ARG A 435 14.92 4.29 8.94
CA ARG A 435 14.54 2.96 9.46
C ARG A 435 13.18 2.51 8.92
N TRP A 436 12.20 3.41 8.91
CA TRP A 436 10.84 3.10 8.48
C TRP A 436 10.70 3.05 6.97
N THR A 437 11.48 3.85 6.25
CA THR A 437 11.59 3.70 4.80
C THR A 437 12.15 2.32 4.44
N LEU A 438 13.24 1.88 5.07
CA LEU A 438 13.80 0.54 4.83
C LEU A 438 12.86 -0.60 5.27
N ALA A 439 12.14 -0.43 6.38
CA ALA A 439 11.12 -1.39 6.84
C ALA A 439 9.87 -1.45 5.93
N GLY A 440 9.79 -0.55 4.94
CA GLY A 440 8.66 -0.46 4.03
C GLY A 440 7.37 -0.09 4.76
N VAL A 441 7.44 0.77 5.78
CA VAL A 441 6.26 1.14 6.58
C VAL A 441 5.25 1.91 5.73
N ALA A 442 3.99 1.51 5.80
CA ALA A 442 2.90 2.20 5.13
C ALA A 442 1.61 2.09 5.95
N LEU A 443 0.68 3.01 5.68
CA LEU A 443 -0.71 2.86 6.11
C LEU A 443 -1.54 2.26 4.98
N LEU A 444 -2.44 1.36 5.32
CA LEU A 444 -3.35 0.69 4.40
C LEU A 444 -4.79 0.96 4.82
N LEU A 445 -5.66 1.30 3.86
CA LEU A 445 -7.10 1.45 4.11
C LEU A 445 -7.82 0.08 4.17
N GLY A 446 -7.30 -0.92 3.47
CA GLY A 446 -7.78 -2.30 3.47
C GLY A 446 -6.62 -3.29 3.32
N VAL A 447 -6.80 -4.50 3.86
CA VAL A 447 -5.75 -5.54 3.96
C VAL A 447 -6.16 -6.83 3.25
#